data_AF-A0A5B9MIV4-F1
#
_entry.id   AF-A0A5B9MIV4-F1
#
_cell.length_a   1.000
_cell.length_b   1.000
_cell.length_c   1.000
_cell.angle_alpha   90.00
_cell.angle_beta   90.00
_cell.angle_gamma   90.00
#
_symmetry.space_group_name_H-M   'P 1'
#
loop_
_entity.id
_entity.type
_entity.pdbx_description
1 polymer ?
#
loop_
_entity_poly.entity_id
_entity_poly.type
_entity_poly.pdbx_seq_one_letter_code
_entity_poly.pdbx_strand_id
1 'polypeptide(L)' 'MATRFIFNPPVEASDFDDKISLDQHPEHRIVKQDGATVIDALAIATDSDAEILNLQQELARLFGTVTVQRGVELDAAD' A
#
# COMPACT_ATOMS: atom_id res chain seq x y z
N MET A 1 13.40 1.98 6.77
CA MET A 1 13.21 1.73 5.32
C MET A 1 11.76 1.36 5.11
N ALA A 2 11.22 1.61 3.92
CA ALA A 2 9.83 1.28 3.62
C ALA A 2 9.73 0.39 2.38
N THR A 3 8.56 -0.21 2.24
CA THR A 3 8.17 -0.99 1.08
C THR A 3 6.97 -0.33 0.42
N ARG A 4 7.07 -0.10 -0.88
CA ARG A 4 6.00 0.47 -1.71
C ARG A 4 5.36 -0.63 -2.55
N PHE A 5 4.04 -0.71 -2.48
CA PHE A 5 3.18 -1.59 -3.26
C PHE A 5 2.53 -0.75 -4.35
N ILE A 6 2.81 -1.03 -5.61
CA ILE A 6 2.32 -0.30 -6.78
C ILE A 6 1.17 -1.10 -7.39
N PHE A 7 0.02 -0.45 -7.57
CA PHE A 7 -1.18 -1.04 -8.16
C PHE A 7 -1.20 -0.82 -9.67
N ASN A 8 -1.45 -1.88 -10.44
CA ASN A 8 -1.60 -1.78 -11.90
C ASN A 8 -2.77 -2.67 -12.40
N PRO A 9 -3.90 -2.09 -12.82
CA PRO A 9 -4.21 -0.66 -12.91
C PRO A 9 -4.32 0.02 -11.53
N PRO A 10 -4.22 1.37 -11.45
CA PRO A 10 -4.46 2.11 -10.22
C PRO A 10 -5.89 1.86 -9.70
N VAL A 11 -6.04 1.83 -8.38
CA VAL A 11 -7.30 1.49 -7.70
C VAL A 11 -8.08 2.76 -7.41
N GLU A 12 -9.40 2.76 -7.50
CA GLU A 12 -10.18 3.90 -7.02
C GLU A 12 -10.02 4.08 -5.51
N ALA A 13 -9.79 5.31 -5.04
CA ALA A 13 -9.59 5.56 -3.61
C ALA A 13 -10.79 5.07 -2.77
N SER A 14 -12.00 5.23 -3.30
CA SER A 14 -13.24 4.71 -2.70
C SER A 14 -13.28 3.19 -2.58
N ASP A 15 -12.86 2.46 -3.62
CA ASP A 15 -12.81 0.98 -3.63
C ASP A 15 -11.70 0.48 -2.70
N PHE A 16 -10.60 1.22 -2.63
CA PHE A 16 -9.54 0.95 -1.68
C PHE A 16 -10.04 1.12 -0.25
N ASP A 17 -10.68 2.25 0.10
CA ASP A 17 -11.23 2.46 1.45
C ASP A 17 -12.31 1.45 1.84
N ASP A 18 -13.14 0.99 0.89
CA ASP A 18 -14.17 -0.01 1.14
C ASP A 18 -13.58 -1.41 1.40
N LYS A 19 -12.57 -1.81 0.61
CA LYS A 19 -11.95 -3.14 0.69
C LYS A 19 -10.83 -3.24 1.73
N ILE A 20 -10.09 -2.16 1.92
CA ILE A 20 -9.02 -2.03 2.91
C ILE A 20 -9.66 -1.50 4.19
N SER A 21 -10.45 -2.36 4.83
CA SER A 21 -10.51 -2.37 6.29
C SER A 21 -9.23 -3.03 6.81
N LEU A 22 -8.04 -2.53 6.41
CA LEU A 22 -6.84 -2.86 7.19
C LEU A 22 -7.18 -2.31 8.56
N ASP A 23 -7.40 -3.22 9.52
CA ASP A 23 -7.08 -2.92 10.92
C ASP A 23 -5.78 -2.13 10.85
N GLN A 24 -5.82 -0.85 11.25
CA GLN A 24 -4.64 0.00 11.23
C GLN A 24 -3.67 -0.61 12.24
N HIS A 25 -2.94 -1.62 11.78
CA HIS A 25 -1.84 -2.20 12.48
C HIS A 25 -0.92 -1.02 12.76
N PRO A 26 -0.57 -0.76 14.03
CA PRO A 26 0.15 0.46 14.41
C PRO A 26 1.51 0.61 13.71
N GLU A 27 2.01 -0.47 13.12
CA GLU A 27 3.22 -0.54 12.29
C GLU A 27 3.02 -0.13 10.81
N HIS A 28 1.78 -0.06 10.32
CA HIS A 28 1.48 0.24 8.91
C HIS A 28 1.00 1.68 8.72
N ARG A 29 1.94 2.63 8.60
CA ARG A 29 1.60 4.00 8.21
C ARG A 29 1.29 4.05 6.71
N ILE A 30 0.01 3.99 6.37
CA ILE A 30 -0.49 4.23 5.02
C ILE A 30 -0.39 5.73 4.71
N VAL A 31 0.54 6.11 3.83
CA VAL A 31 0.61 7.49 3.31
C VAL A 31 -0.20 7.53 2.02
N LYS A 32 -1.38 8.17 2.07
CA LYS A 32 -2.14 8.57 0.87
C LYS A 32 -1.72 10.00 0.50
N GLN A 33 -1.57 10.30 -0.79
CA GLN A 33 -1.48 11.69 -1.22
C GLN A 33 -2.88 12.32 -1.15
N ASP A 34 -3.00 13.43 -0.42
CA ASP A 34 -4.24 14.19 -0.33
C ASP A 34 -4.72 14.64 -1.71
N GLY A 35 -6.01 14.40 -2.02
CA GLY A 35 -6.65 14.82 -3.27
C GLY A 35 -6.59 13.81 -4.42
N ALA A 36 -6.01 12.62 -4.24
CA ALA A 36 -5.99 11.58 -5.26
C ALA A 36 -7.34 10.84 -5.34
N THR A 37 -7.97 10.81 -6.53
CA THR A 37 -9.18 9.99 -6.80
C THR A 37 -8.86 8.50 -6.96
N VAL A 38 -7.58 8.19 -7.17
CA VAL A 38 -7.05 6.84 -7.37
C VAL A 38 -5.79 6.65 -6.54
N ILE A 39 -5.53 5.43 -6.13
CA ILE A 39 -4.34 5.00 -5.41
C ILE A 39 -3.49 4.19 -6.39
N ASP A 40 -2.39 4.79 -6.83
CA ASP A 40 -1.38 4.13 -7.66
C ASP A 40 -0.36 3.35 -6.82
N ALA A 41 -0.13 3.77 -5.58
CA ALA A 41 0.81 3.10 -4.70
C ALA A 41 0.46 3.25 -3.22
N LEU A 42 0.91 2.27 -2.44
CA LEU A 42 0.82 2.22 -0.98
C LEU A 42 2.23 2.03 -0.41
N ALA A 43 2.71 2.94 0.44
CA ALA A 43 3.96 2.78 1.16
C ALA A 43 3.71 2.32 2.60
N ILE A 44 4.49 1.34 3.07
CA ILE A 44 4.40 0.78 4.42
C ILE A 44 5.79 0.75 5.06
N ALA A 45 5.87 1.12 6.32
CA ALA A 45 7.10 1.17 7.14
C ALA A 45 7.58 -0.21 7.58
N THR A 46 7.67 -1.18 6.68
CA THR A 46 8.15 -2.53 6.98
C THR A 46 9.30 -2.94 6.05
N ASP A 47 10.28 -3.64 6.62
CA ASP A 47 11.35 -4.35 5.93
C ASP A 47 11.23 -5.88 6.07
N SER A 48 10.21 -6.38 6.75
CA SER A 48 10.03 -7.82 7.00
C SER A 48 9.54 -8.56 5.75
N ASP A 49 10.34 -9.50 5.24
CA ASP A 49 10.03 -10.31 4.06
C ASP A 49 8.66 -11.01 4.16
N ALA A 50 8.33 -11.56 5.33
CA ALA A 50 7.10 -12.30 5.55
C ALA A 50 5.87 -11.38 5.51
N GLU A 51 5.96 -10.21 6.12
CA GLU A 51 4.89 -9.21 6.10
C GLU A 51 4.68 -8.67 4.70
N ILE A 52 5.77 -8.31 4.02
CA ILE A 52 5.73 -7.82 2.63
C ILE A 52 5.04 -8.85 1.72
N LEU A 53 5.38 -10.13 1.86
CA LEU A 53 4.78 -11.19 1.05
C LEU A 53 3.29 -11.38 1.38
N ASN A 54 2.90 -11.35 2.65
CA ASN A 54 1.50 -11.45 3.06
C ASN A 54 0.68 -10.27 2.52
N LEU A 55 1.17 -9.04 2.71
CA LEU A 55 0.55 -7.82 2.21
C LEU A 55 0.44 -7.83 0.69
N GLN A 56 1.50 -8.25 -0.01
CA GLN A 56 1.46 -8.36 -1.47
C GLN A 56 0.34 -9.32 -1.93
N GLN A 57 0.21 -10.49 -1.28
CA GLN A 57 -0.81 -11.47 -1.64
C GLN A 57 -2.22 -10.98 -1.33
N GLU A 58 -2.41 -10.32 -0.19
CA GLU A 58 -3.69 -9.75 0.21
C GLU A 58 -4.12 -8.62 -0.74
N LEU A 59 -3.24 -7.65 -0.98
CA LEU A 59 -3.48 -6.56 -1.92
C LEU A 59 -3.73 -7.09 -3.34
N ALA A 60 -2.98 -8.10 -3.78
CA ALA A 60 -3.20 -8.71 -5.08
C ALA A 60 -4.55 -9.44 -5.19
N ARG A 61 -5.02 -10.04 -4.09
CA ARG A 61 -6.35 -10.67 -4.03
C ARG A 61 -7.48 -9.63 -4.10
N LEU A 62 -7.29 -8.47 -3.48
CA LEU A 62 -8.31 -7.41 -3.43
C LEU A 62 -8.36 -6.58 -4.72
N PHE A 63 -7.20 -6.28 -5.29
CA PHE A 63 -7.04 -5.27 -6.35
C PHE A 63 -6.40 -5.81 -7.64
N GLY A 64 -5.92 -7.05 -7.65
CA GLY A 64 -5.33 -7.69 -8.83
C GLY A 64 -3.81 -7.65 -8.85
N THR A 65 -3.19 -6.98 -9.83
CA THR A 65 -1.73 -7.01 -9.96
C THR A 65 -1.09 -5.94 -9.08
N VAL A 66 -0.20 -6.37 -8.18
CA VAL A 66 0.56 -5.50 -7.27
C VAL A 66 2.05 -5.77 -7.41
N THR A 67 2.81 -4.70 -7.65
CA THR A 67 4.27 -4.75 -7.78
C THR A 67 4.92 -4.23 -6.50
N VAL A 68 5.94 -4.91 -5.99
CA VAL A 68 6.60 -4.53 -4.73
C VAL A 68 7.95 -3.86 -5.02
N GLN A 69 8.18 -2.71 -4.41
CA GLN A 69 9.44 -1.98 -4.43
C GLN A 69 9.95 -1.80 -3.00
N ARG A 70 11.07 -2.44 -2.67
CA ARG A 70 11.69 -2.40 -1.34
C ARG A 70 12.72 -1.30 -1.23
N GLY A 71 12.99 -0.85 -0.02
CA GLY A 71 14.04 0.13 0.27
C GLY A 71 13.69 1.55 -0.17
N VAL A 72 12.40 1.86 -0.30
CA VAL A 72 11.94 3.22 -0.58
C VAL A 72 12.00 4.06 0.68
N GLU A 73 12.16 5.37 0.51
CA GLU A 73 11.89 6.32 1.59
C GLU A 73 10.37 6.45 1.74
N LEU A 74 9.88 6.41 2.98
CA LEU A 74 8.53 6.83 3.29
C LEU A 74 8.51 8.33 3.05
N ASP A 75 7.97 8.73 1.91
CA ASP A 75 7.68 10.12 1.62
C ASP A 75 6.78 10.62 2.76
N ALA A 76 7.36 11.38 3.68
CA ALA A 76 6.60 12.09 4.67
C ALA A 76 5.87 13.16 3.85
N ALA A 77 4.56 12.97 3.65
CA ALA A 77 3.72 14.02 3.10
C ALA A 77 4.00 15.32 3.88
N ASP A 78 4.67 16.26 3.23
CA ASP A 78 4.92 17.62 3.70
C ASP A 78 3.68 18.48 3.50
#